data_AF-A0A183D104-F1
#
_entry.id   AF-A0A183D104-F1
#
_cell.length_a   1.000
_cell.length_b   1.000
_cell.length_c   1.000
_cell.angle_alpha   90.00
_cell.angle_beta   90.00
_cell.angle_gamma   90.00
#
_symmetry.space_group_name_H-M   'P 1'
#
loop_
_entity.id
_entity.type
_entity.pdbx_description
1 polymer ?
#
loop_
_entity_poly.entity_id
_entity_poly.type
_entity_poly.pdbx_seq_one_letter_code
_entity_poly.pdbx_strand_id
1 'polypeptide(L)'
;MFGEWRAPSTNQDIAKVLGYGQSFGYGPLTFKNWRGSEPDGCCGADVACAFVNYVGTFQWDDAGCLQHWTGKTGVVCQRYENQPIF
;
A
#
# COMPACT_ATOMS: atom_id res chain seq x y z
N MET A 1 3.60 11.70 -14.48
CA MET A 1 3.25 11.42 -13.08
C MET A 1 2.00 10.56 -13.10
N PHE A 2 2.13 9.28 -12.78
CA PHE A 2 1.01 8.33 -12.74
C PHE A 2 0.31 8.45 -11.39
N GLY A 3 -0.68 9.33 -11.31
CA GLY A 3 -1.50 9.55 -10.11
C GLY A 3 -0.75 10.11 -8.89
N GLU A 4 -1.52 10.46 -7.87
CA GLU A 4 -0.98 10.81 -6.55
C GLU A 4 -1.07 9.59 -5.64
N TRP A 5 0.07 9.02 -5.27
CA TRP A 5 0.13 7.90 -4.32
C TRP A 5 -0.14 8.38 -2.89
N ARG A 6 -0.98 7.61 -2.18
CA ARG A 6 -1.44 7.92 -0.83
C ARG A 6 -1.39 6.67 0.05
N ALA A 7 -1.21 6.85 1.35
CA ALA A 7 -1.32 5.77 2.33
C ALA A 7 -2.62 5.92 3.15
N PRO A 8 -3.19 4.83 3.68
CA PRO A 8 -4.26 4.92 4.67
C PRO A 8 -3.84 5.88 5.79
N SER A 9 -4.71 6.82 6.14
CA SER A 9 -4.43 7.73 7.25
C SER A 9 -4.44 6.93 8.56
N THR A 10 -3.39 7.08 9.37
CA THR A 10 -3.31 6.46 10.69
C THR A 10 -3.68 7.48 11.75
N ASN A 11 -4.88 7.36 12.32
CA ASN A 11 -5.30 8.17 13.45
C ASN A 11 -5.85 7.25 14.54
N GLN A 12 -5.02 7.00 15.57
CA GLN A 12 -5.36 6.07 16.66
C GLN A 12 -6.59 6.53 17.45
N ASP A 13 -6.71 7.84 17.70
CA ASP A 13 -7.82 8.41 18.48
C ASP A 13 -9.15 8.25 17.73
N ILE A 14 -9.15 8.51 16.42
CA ILE A 14 -10.32 8.30 15.57
C ILE A 14 -10.61 6.80 15.42
N ALA A 15 -9.58 5.95 15.29
CA ALA A 15 -9.75 4.51 15.14
C ALA A 15 -10.39 3.84 16.36
N LYS A 16 -10.06 4.32 17.55
CA LYS A 16 -10.69 3.89 18.80
C LYS A 16 -12.18 4.24 18.86
N VAL A 17 -12.58 5.37 18.29
CA VAL A 17 -13.97 5.87 18.32
C VAL A 17 -14.84 5.23 17.23
N LEU A 18 -14.33 5.08 16.00
CA LEU A 18 -15.10 4.59 14.85
C LEU A 18 -15.03 3.07 14.66
N GLY A 19 -14.15 2.39 15.40
CA GLY A 19 -13.87 0.98 15.23
C GLY A 19 -12.78 0.73 14.20
N TYR A 20 -11.83 -0.14 14.55
CA TYR A 20 -10.63 -0.44 13.78
C TYR A 20 -10.88 -1.05 12.38
N GLY A 21 -12.13 -1.34 12.02
CA GLY A 21 -12.53 -1.88 10.70
C GLY A 21 -12.89 -0.82 9.66
N GLN A 22 -12.96 0.47 10.01
CA GLN A 22 -13.34 1.54 9.10
C GLN A 22 -12.11 2.26 8.53
N SER A 23 -12.03 2.43 7.20
CA SER A 23 -10.94 3.17 6.56
C SER A 23 -11.05 4.66 6.88
N PHE A 24 -9.99 5.26 7.45
CA PHE A 24 -9.93 6.67 7.86
C PHE A 24 -9.59 7.62 6.69
N GLY A 25 -9.76 7.16 5.45
CA GLY A 25 -9.36 7.88 4.24
C GLY A 25 -7.86 7.74 3.95
N TYR A 26 -7.39 8.51 2.99
CA TYR A 26 -6.02 8.43 2.47
C TYR A 26 -5.30 9.77 2.60
N GLY A 27 -4.08 9.75 3.15
CA GLY A 27 -3.20 10.90 3.29
C GLY A 27 -1.98 10.84 2.36
N PRO A 28 -1.25 11.96 2.19
CA PRO A 28 -0.06 11.98 1.35
C PRO A 28 1.03 11.06 1.91
N LEU A 29 1.81 10.44 1.02
CA LEU A 29 3.00 9.67 1.43
C LEU A 29 4.06 10.60 2.03
N THR A 30 4.42 10.37 3.29
CA THR A 30 5.53 11.08 3.96
C THR A 30 6.88 10.42 3.72
N PHE A 31 6.90 9.16 3.29
CA PHE A 31 8.08 8.40 2.91
C PHE A 31 7.83 7.68 1.58
N LYS A 32 8.87 7.58 0.75
CA LYS A 32 8.84 6.92 -0.55
C LYS A 32 10.09 6.07 -0.75
N ASN A 33 9.93 4.82 -1.15
CA ASN A 33 11.05 3.91 -1.47
C ASN A 33 10.87 3.23 -2.83
N TRP A 34 10.45 3.99 -3.84
CA TRP A 34 10.32 3.52 -5.22
C TRP A 34 11.66 3.04 -5.77
N ARG A 35 11.62 1.98 -6.59
CA ARG A 35 12.77 1.56 -7.40
C ARG A 35 13.05 2.63 -8.45
N GLY A 36 14.28 2.67 -8.98
CA GLY A 36 14.64 3.62 -10.03
C GLY A 36 13.65 3.59 -11.19
N SER A 37 13.17 4.78 -11.58
CA SER A 37 12.13 5.04 -12.60
C SER A 37 10.69 4.75 -12.19
N GLU A 38 10.43 4.16 -11.02
CA GLU A 38 9.08 3.94 -10.48
C GLU A 38 8.52 5.19 -9.77
N PRO A 39 7.18 5.35 -9.69
CA PRO A 39 6.17 4.58 -10.41
C PRO A 39 6.18 4.95 -11.89
N ASP A 40 6.16 3.95 -12.77
CA ASP A 40 6.26 4.12 -14.22
C ASP A 40 4.94 3.84 -14.97
N GLY A 41 3.87 3.52 -14.24
CA GLY A 41 2.55 3.24 -14.78
C GLY A 41 2.51 1.96 -15.62
N CYS A 42 3.58 1.17 -15.60
CA CYS A 42 3.71 0.03 -16.47
C CYS A 42 2.95 -1.17 -15.95
N CYS A 43 2.63 -1.95 -16.98
CA CYS A 43 2.55 -3.39 -16.95
C CYS A 43 1.28 -3.85 -16.21
N GLY A 44 0.24 -4.18 -16.98
CA GLY A 44 -1.01 -4.70 -16.45
C GLY A 44 -2.16 -3.69 -16.49
N ALA A 45 -3.34 -4.19 -16.16
CA ALA A 45 -4.54 -3.38 -16.03
C ALA A 45 -4.64 -2.83 -14.60
N ASP A 46 -5.12 -1.59 -14.46
CA ASP A 46 -5.36 -0.93 -13.17
C ASP A 46 -4.10 -0.88 -12.28
N VAL A 47 -3.07 -0.17 -12.78
CA VAL A 47 -1.77 0.03 -12.11
C VAL A 47 -1.94 1.03 -10.95
N ALA A 48 -2.59 0.57 -9.89
CA ALA A 48 -2.93 1.33 -8.70
C ALA A 48 -2.45 0.64 -7.40
N CYS A 49 -1.77 -0.51 -7.52
CA CYS A 49 -1.20 -1.26 -6.40
C CYS A 49 0.31 -1.08 -6.37
N ALA A 50 0.91 -1.15 -5.18
CA ALA A 50 2.36 -1.14 -5.03
C ALA A 50 2.83 -2.50 -4.51
N PHE A 51 3.86 -3.05 -5.11
CA PHE A 51 4.58 -4.19 -4.55
C PHE A 51 5.86 -3.74 -3.88
N VAL A 52 6.21 -4.45 -2.81
CA VAL A 52 7.53 -4.33 -2.19
C VAL A 52 8.38 -5.51 -2.60
N ASN A 53 9.64 -5.24 -2.90
CA ASN A 53 10.66 -6.26 -3.15
C ASN A 53 10.38 -7.15 -4.38
N TYR A 54 9.68 -6.64 -5.40
CA TYR A 54 9.35 -7.41 -6.60
C TYR A 54 10.60 -7.93 -7.31
N VAL A 55 11.65 -7.10 -7.43
CA VAL A 55 12.93 -7.47 -8.06
C VAL A 55 14.06 -7.78 -7.06
N GLY A 56 13.76 -7.94 -5.77
CA GLY A 56 14.76 -8.30 -4.76
C GLY A 56 15.59 -7.14 -4.18
N THR A 57 15.17 -5.88 -4.35
CA THR A 57 15.89 -4.68 -3.86
C THR A 57 15.26 -4.01 -2.63
N PHE A 58 14.21 -4.59 -2.03
CA PHE A 58 13.38 -4.01 -0.97
C PHE A 58 12.67 -2.69 -1.32
N GLN A 59 12.76 -2.26 -2.58
CA GLN A 59 12.10 -1.06 -3.10
C GLN A 59 10.69 -1.39 -3.61
N TRP A 60 9.99 -0.34 -4.00
CA TRP A 60 8.60 -0.42 -4.48
C TRP A 60 8.52 -0.30 -5.99
N ASP A 61 7.56 -1.01 -6.55
CA ASP A 61 7.17 -0.99 -7.97
C ASP A 61 5.66 -0.79 -8.03
N ASP A 62 5.15 0.05 -8.92
CA ASP A 62 3.71 0.06 -9.18
C ASP A 62 3.32 -1.15 -10.02
N ALA A 63 2.09 -1.61 -9.80
CA ALA A 63 1.60 -2.86 -10.34
C ALA A 63 0.08 -2.83 -10.51
N GLY A 64 -0.38 -3.53 -11.54
CA GLY A 64 -1.77 -3.91 -11.74
C GLY A 64 -2.33 -4.69 -10.54
N CYS A 65 -3.47 -4.23 -10.03
CA CYS A 65 -4.10 -4.78 -8.82
C CYS A 65 -4.85 -6.12 -9.04
N LEU A 66 -5.22 -6.44 -10.28
CA LEU A 66 -6.25 -7.44 -10.56
C LEU A 66 -5.76 -8.89 -10.61
N GLN A 67 -4.46 -9.12 -10.49
CA GLN A 67 -3.87 -10.46 -10.62
C GLN A 67 -2.61 -10.62 -9.79
N HIS A 68 -2.26 -11.86 -9.48
CA HIS A 68 -0.96 -12.20 -8.91
C HIS A 68 0.12 -12.11 -10.00
N TRP A 69 1.23 -11.44 -9.71
CA TRP A 69 2.34 -11.27 -10.66
C TRP A 69 3.39 -12.37 -10.57
N THR A 70 3.45 -13.05 -9.42
CA THR A 70 4.31 -14.20 -9.19
C THR A 70 3.57 -15.23 -8.34
N GLY A 71 4.05 -16.47 -8.34
CA GLY A 71 3.56 -17.50 -7.41
C GLY A 71 3.83 -17.20 -5.93
N LYS A 72 4.51 -16.09 -5.62
CA LYS A 72 4.83 -15.62 -4.26
C LYS A 72 4.17 -14.28 -3.91
N THR A 73 3.29 -13.77 -4.78
CA THR A 73 2.57 -12.52 -4.50
C THR A 73 1.66 -12.71 -3.29
N GLY A 74 1.96 -12.01 -2.21
CA GLY A 74 1.16 -11.95 -0.98
C GLY A 74 0.84 -10.51 -0.60
N VAL A 75 0.19 -10.33 0.53
CA VAL A 75 -0.18 -9.02 1.08
C VAL A 75 0.41 -8.83 2.48
N VAL A 76 0.80 -7.60 2.80
CA VAL A 76 1.22 -7.22 4.15
C VAL A 76 0.06 -6.53 4.84
N CYS A 77 -0.42 -7.12 5.93
CA CYS A 77 -1.45 -6.52 6.77
C CYS A 77 -0.79 -5.74 7.90
N GLN A 78 -1.21 -4.48 8.08
CA GLN A 78 -0.86 -3.67 9.25
C GLN A 78 -2.09 -3.53 10.15
N ARG A 79 -1.86 -3.55 11.46
CA ARG A 79 -2.87 -3.23 12.48
C ARG A 79 -2.35 -2.15 13.42
N TYR A 80 -3.25 -1.47 14.10
CA TYR A 80 -2.85 -0.59 15.20
C TYR A 80 -2.34 -1.43 16.37
N GLU A 81 -1.31 -0.93 17.05
CA GLU A 81 -0.66 -1.62 18.17
C GLU A 81 -1.66 -2.08 19.24
N ASN A 82 -2.68 -1.26 19.53
CA ASN A 82 -3.69 -1.51 20.54
C ASN A 82 -5.06 -1.96 19.99
N GLN A 83 -5.11 -2.43 18.74
CA GLN A 83 -6.32 -3.02 18.17
C GLN A 83 -6.63 -4.34 18.89
N PRO A 84 -7.80 -4.48 19.56
CA PRO A 84 -8.18 -5.73 20.20
C PRO A 84 -8.28 -6.86 19.19
N ILE A 85 -7.80 -8.05 19.57
CA ILE A 85 -7.96 -9.28 18.81
C ILE A 85 -9.18 -9.98 19.41
N PHE A 86 -10.25 -10.10 18.62
CA PHE A 86 -11.43 -10.89 18.98
C PHE A 86 -11.38 -12.22 18.22
#